data_AF-A0A0L7TD36-F1
#
_entry.id   AF-A0A0L7TD36-F1
#
_cell.length_a   1.000
_cell.length_b   1.000
_cell.length_c   1.000
_cell.angle_alpha   90.00
_cell.angle_beta   90.00
_cell.angle_gamma   90.00
#
_symmetry.space_group_name_H-M   'P 1'
#
loop_
_entity.id
_entity.type
_entity.pdbx_description
1 polymer ?
#
loop_
_entity_poly.entity_id
_entity_poly.type
_entity_poly.pdbx_seq_one_letter_code
_entity_poly.pdbx_strand_id
1 'polypeptide(L)'
;MRRYPRVRWLMIAFCFFAIAINYIDRINLAIAAPHIKEDLGLDDTSMGLILGAFFWTYALLQIPAGRLIDRLGARAGLAIAVGWWSLFTVVTAFGRGFTSIFASRLMLGIGESGGYPGCAKVVYSWFAKK
;
A
#
# COMPACT_ATOMS: atom_id res chain seq x y z
N MET A 1 31.04 3.72 2.22
CA MET A 1 29.93 2.75 2.27
C MET A 1 30.04 1.92 3.55
N ARG A 2 29.26 2.24 4.59
CA ARG A 2 29.37 1.56 5.91
C ARG A 2 28.79 0.14 5.82
N ARG A 3 29.66 -0.87 5.82
CA ARG A 3 29.35 -2.31 5.84
C ARG A 3 28.78 -2.72 7.21
N TYR A 4 27.45 -2.71 7.37
CA TYR A 4 26.79 -3.39 8.49
C TYR A 4 26.03 -4.61 7.98
N PRO A 5 26.66 -5.81 7.95
CA PRO A 5 26.09 -6.98 7.29
C PRO A 5 24.81 -7.51 7.97
N ARG A 6 24.54 -7.16 9.23
CA ARG A 6 23.31 -7.54 9.96
C ARG A 6 22.15 -6.57 9.68
N VAL A 7 22.41 -5.26 9.59
CA VAL A 7 21.37 -4.23 9.40
C VAL A 7 20.74 -4.30 8.01
N ARG A 8 21.50 -4.68 6.97
CA ARG A 8 20.96 -4.88 5.61
C ARG A 8 19.87 -5.96 5.54
N TRP A 9 20.02 -7.06 6.28
CA TRP A 9 19.03 -8.14 6.33
C TRP A 9 17.79 -7.72 7.11
N LEU A 10 17.97 -6.91 8.15
CA LEU A 10 16.86 -6.32 8.91
C LEU A 10 16.05 -5.36 8.04
N MET A 11 16.69 -4.56 7.18
CA MET A 11 16.01 -3.70 6.20
C MET A 11 15.22 -4.50 5.16
N ILE A 12 15.78 -5.62 4.67
CA ILE A 12 15.04 -6.55 3.80
C ILE A 12 13.84 -7.14 4.54
N ALA A 13 14.02 -7.58 5.78
CA ALA A 13 12.93 -8.13 6.59
C ALA A 13 11.79 -7.10 6.73
N PHE A 14 12.11 -5.83 7.00
CA PHE A 14 11.09 -4.77 7.03
C PHE A 14 10.40 -4.56 5.68
N CYS A 15 11.15 -4.55 4.57
CA CYS A 15 10.55 -4.47 3.23
C CYS A 15 9.64 -5.67 2.94
N PHE A 16 10.07 -6.87 3.34
CA PHE A 16 9.29 -8.10 3.20
C PHE A 16 7.99 -8.02 3.98
N PHE A 17 8.04 -7.66 5.27
CA PHE A 17 6.83 -7.51 6.07
C PHE A 17 5.91 -6.40 5.54
N ALA A 18 6.46 -5.27 5.08
CA ALA A 18 5.67 -4.20 4.48
C ALA A 18 4.91 -4.69 3.22
N ILE A 19 5.59 -5.42 2.33
CA ILE A 19 4.96 -5.99 1.13
C ILE A 19 3.97 -7.10 1.49
N ALA A 20 4.27 -7.93 2.49
CA ALA A 20 3.36 -8.97 2.96
C ALA A 20 2.05 -8.38 3.51
N ILE A 21 2.15 -7.34 4.35
CA ILE A 21 0.98 -6.61 4.88
C ILE A 21 0.17 -6.00 3.74
N ASN A 22 0.84 -5.38 2.76
CA ASN A 22 0.21 -4.81 1.58
C ASN A 22 -0.64 -5.83 0.80
N TYR A 23 -0.10 -7.03 0.60
CA TYR A 23 -0.83 -8.13 -0.04
C TYR A 23 -2.02 -8.61 0.79
N ILE A 24 -1.87 -8.69 2.12
CA ILE A 24 -2.95 -9.07 3.03
C ILE A 24 -4.09 -8.03 2.98
N ASP A 25 -3.78 -6.73 3.03
CA ASP A 25 -4.78 -5.65 3.00
C ASP A 25 -5.59 -5.62 1.68
N ARG A 26 -4.96 -6.01 0.56
CA ARG A 26 -5.67 -6.20 -0.71
C ARG A 26 -6.65 -7.37 -0.69
N ILE A 27 -6.22 -8.50 -0.15
CA ILE A 27 -7.01 -9.73 -0.15
C ILE A 27 -8.16 -9.66 0.86
N ASN A 28 -7.94 -9.04 2.02
CA ASN A 28 -8.93 -8.92 3.09
C ASN A 28 -10.26 -8.34 2.61
N LEU A 29 -10.25 -7.34 1.72
CA LEU A 29 -11.50 -6.77 1.19
C LEU A 29 -12.24 -7.74 0.27
N ALA A 30 -11.52 -8.47 -0.58
CA ALA A 30 -12.14 -9.43 -1.48
C ALA A 30 -12.81 -10.57 -0.71
N ILE A 31 -12.21 -10.98 0.42
CA ILE A 31 -12.79 -11.97 1.33
C ILE A 31 -14.02 -11.40 2.06
N ALA A 32 -13.94 -10.16 2.52
CA ALA A 32 -15.04 -9.50 3.23
C ALA A 32 -16.16 -9.01 2.29
N ALA A 33 -15.94 -9.00 0.97
CA ALA A 33 -16.86 -8.44 -0.02
C ALA A 33 -18.30 -8.96 0.09
N PRO A 34 -18.56 -10.27 0.27
CA PRO A 34 -19.93 -10.78 0.41
C PRO A 34 -20.65 -10.24 1.65
N HIS A 35 -19.95 -10.16 2.78
CA HIS A 35 -20.49 -9.66 4.04
C HIS A 35 -20.74 -8.15 3.96
N ILE A 36 -19.80 -7.38 3.40
CA ILE A 36 -19.96 -5.93 3.17
C ILE A 36 -21.14 -5.66 2.24
N LYS A 37 -21.34 -6.50 1.22
CA LYS A 37 -22.46 -6.39 0.29
C LYS A 37 -23.80 -6.58 0.99
N GLU A 38 -23.91 -7.59 1.84
CA GLU A 38 -25.12 -7.89 2.61
C GLU A 38 -25.41 -6.81 3.67
N ASP A 39 -24.40 -6.42 4.45
CA ASP A 39 -24.54 -5.42 5.53
C ASP A 39 -24.90 -4.01 5.02
N LEU A 40 -24.38 -3.63 3.86
CA LEU A 40 -24.58 -2.29 3.27
C LEU A 40 -25.60 -2.27 2.13
N GLY A 41 -26.21 -3.42 1.79
CA GLY A 41 -27.17 -3.53 0.69
C GLY A 41 -26.62 -3.10 -0.66
N LEU A 42 -25.34 -3.38 -0.94
CA LEU A 42 -24.65 -2.95 -2.16
C LEU A 42 -24.95 -3.88 -3.35
N ASP A 43 -25.02 -3.31 -4.55
CA ASP A 43 -25.09 -4.09 -5.79
C ASP A 43 -23.71 -4.65 -6.19
N ASP A 44 -23.68 -5.73 -6.99
CA ASP A 44 -22.45 -6.33 -7.51
C ASP A 44 -21.59 -5.32 -8.29
N THR A 45 -22.25 -4.45 -9.05
CA THR A 45 -21.58 -3.35 -9.77
C THR A 45 -20.81 -2.44 -8.82
N SER A 46 -21.42 -2.10 -7.68
CA SER A 46 -20.80 -1.22 -6.67
C SER A 46 -19.61 -1.90 -6.00
N MET A 47 -19.73 -3.18 -5.66
CA MET A 47 -18.62 -3.92 -5.06
C MET A 47 -17.43 -4.05 -6.04
N GLY A 48 -17.71 -4.29 -7.33
CA GLY A 48 -16.70 -4.28 -8.38
C GLY A 48 -15.96 -2.94 -8.50
N LEU A 49 -16.69 -1.82 -8.40
CA LEU A 49 -16.09 -0.49 -8.39
C LEU A 49 -15.20 -0.25 -7.16
N ILE A 50 -15.62 -0.68 -5.97
CA ILE A 50 -14.81 -0.57 -4.74
C ILE A 50 -13.50 -1.36 -4.87
N LEU A 51 -13.57 -2.61 -5.36
CA LEU A 51 -12.40 -3.45 -5.57
C LEU A 51 -11.46 -2.84 -6.64
N GLY A 52 -12.03 -2.27 -7.70
CA GLY A 52 -11.30 -1.62 -8.79
C GLY A 52 -10.67 -0.27 -8.41
N ALA A 53 -11.27 0.49 -7.49
CA ALA A 53 -10.84 1.84 -7.10
C ALA A 53 -9.37 1.88 -6.66
N PHE A 54 -8.98 0.86 -5.90
CA PHE A 54 -7.62 0.67 -5.45
C PHE A 54 -6.63 0.60 -6.63
N PHE A 55 -6.96 -0.16 -7.67
CA PHE A 55 -6.06 -0.38 -8.82
C PHE A 55 -5.87 0.88 -9.66
N TRP A 56 -6.93 1.69 -9.84
CA TRP A 56 -6.86 2.94 -10.58
C TRP A 56 -5.84 3.91 -9.98
N THR A 57 -5.97 4.18 -8.69
CA THR A 57 -5.06 5.09 -7.97
C THR A 57 -3.66 4.51 -7.86
N TYR A 58 -3.54 3.21 -7.57
CA TYR A 58 -2.26 2.52 -7.51
C TYR A 58 -1.49 2.62 -8.83
N ALA A 59 -2.14 2.34 -9.97
CA ALA A 59 -1.50 2.37 -11.28
C ALA A 59 -1.08 3.78 -11.70
N LEU A 60 -1.96 4.77 -11.53
CA LEU A 60 -1.69 6.15 -11.90
C LEU A 60 -0.59 6.78 -11.04
N LEU A 61 -0.53 6.43 -9.75
CA LEU A 61 0.37 7.06 -8.80
C LEU A 61 1.71 6.34 -8.63
N GLN A 62 1.88 5.16 -9.22
CA GLN A 62 3.13 4.41 -9.11
C GLN A 62 4.35 5.20 -9.64
N ILE A 63 4.19 5.89 -10.78
CA ILE A 63 5.24 6.73 -11.39
C ILE A 63 5.56 7.95 -10.52
N PRO A 64 4.59 8.81 -10.14
CA PRO A 64 4.89 9.98 -9.32
C PRO A 64 5.34 9.60 -7.89
N ALA A 65 4.80 8.52 -7.30
CA ALA A 65 5.24 8.03 -5.99
C ALA A 65 6.69 7.55 -6.04
N GLY A 66 7.09 6.84 -7.11
CA GLY A 66 8.49 6.47 -7.34
C GLY A 66 9.40 7.69 -7.38
N ARG A 67 9.02 8.72 -8.16
CA ARG A 67 9.79 9.99 -8.24
C ARG A 67 9.85 10.74 -6.91
N LEU A 68 8.77 10.71 -6.13
CA LEU A 68 8.70 11.33 -4.81
C LEU A 68 9.62 10.62 -3.81
N ILE A 69 9.57 9.28 -3.76
CA ILE A 69 10.48 8.46 -2.97
C ILE A 69 11.92 8.67 -3.42
N ASP A 70 12.13 8.92 -4.71
CA ASP A 70 13.44 9.19 -5.22
C ASP A 70 14.05 10.47 -4.63
N ARG A 71 13.24 11.52 -4.50
CA ARG A 71 13.61 12.82 -3.93
C ARG A 71 13.71 12.81 -2.40
N LEU A 72 12.76 12.17 -1.71
CA LEU A 72 12.71 12.12 -0.24
C LEU A 72 13.70 11.10 0.36
N GLY A 73 14.17 10.16 -0.46
CA GLY A 73 15.00 9.05 -0.04
C GLY A 73 14.19 7.88 0.52
N ALA A 74 14.77 6.68 0.44
CA ALA A 74 14.07 5.43 0.75
C ALA A 74 13.54 5.35 2.19
N ARG A 75 14.26 5.93 3.16
CA ARG A 75 13.86 5.90 4.58
C ARG A 75 12.60 6.74 4.84
N ALA A 76 12.59 8.00 4.42
CA ALA A 76 11.46 8.90 4.63
C ALA A 76 10.28 8.52 3.72
N GLY A 77 10.56 8.17 2.46
CA GLY A 77 9.53 7.76 1.50
C GLY A 77 8.75 6.52 1.96
N LEU A 78 9.44 5.46 2.41
CA LEU A 78 8.76 4.28 2.93
C LEU A 78 8.03 4.57 4.25
N ALA A 79 8.61 5.34 5.17
CA ALA A 79 7.94 5.66 6.43
C ALA A 79 6.63 6.45 6.22
N ILE A 80 6.63 7.41 5.27
CA ILE A 80 5.43 8.17 4.90
C ILE A 80 4.40 7.27 4.23
N ALA A 81 4.83 6.42 3.29
CA ALA A 81 3.92 5.50 2.61
C ALA A 81 3.27 4.53 3.61
N VAL A 82 4.07 3.92 4.49
CA VAL A 82 3.59 3.03 5.56
C VAL A 82 2.61 3.73 6.47
N GLY A 83 2.96 4.92 6.97
CA GLY A 83 2.08 5.71 7.83
C GLY A 83 0.77 6.07 7.13
N TRP A 84 0.82 6.42 5.84
CA TRP A 84 -0.35 6.76 5.04
C TRP A 84 -1.28 5.56 4.88
N TRP A 85 -0.81 4.44 4.36
CA TRP A 85 -1.71 3.30 4.14
C TRP A 85 -2.25 2.77 5.47
N SER A 86 -1.44 2.70 6.54
CA SER A 86 -1.92 2.24 7.85
C SER A 86 -3.02 3.13 8.43
N LEU A 87 -2.91 4.45 8.27
CA LEU A 87 -3.95 5.38 8.69
C LEU A 87 -5.26 5.10 7.93
N PHE A 88 -5.19 4.93 6.62
CA PHE A 88 -6.38 4.66 5.81
C PHE A 88 -6.95 3.26 5.98
N THR A 89 -6.14 2.27 6.38
CA THR A 89 -6.62 0.95 6.80
C THR A 89 -7.51 1.08 8.04
N VAL A 90 -7.09 1.89 9.04
CA VAL A 90 -7.93 2.18 10.22
C VAL A 90 -9.19 2.95 9.83
N VAL A 91 -9.10 3.96 8.97
CA VAL A 91 -10.27 4.70 8.47
C VAL A 91 -11.26 3.78 7.75
N THR A 92 -10.77 2.79 7.01
CA THR A 92 -11.62 1.80 6.33
C THR A 92 -12.47 1.00 7.32
N ALA A 93 -11.95 0.70 8.51
CA ALA A 93 -12.70 -0.03 9.54
C ALA A 93 -13.92 0.74 10.07
N PHE A 94 -13.93 2.07 9.94
CA PHE A 94 -15.07 2.93 10.31
C PHE A 94 -15.99 3.27 9.14
N GLY A 95 -15.74 2.73 7.94
CA GLY A 95 -16.56 2.99 6.76
C GLY A 95 -17.97 2.40 6.91
N ARG A 96 -19.00 3.25 6.79
CA ARG A 96 -20.43 2.87 6.96
C ARG A 96 -21.23 3.00 5.66
N GLY A 97 -20.60 2.88 4.51
CA GLY A 97 -21.28 2.99 3.21
C GLY A 97 -20.35 2.97 2.02
N PHE A 98 -20.93 2.88 0.82
CA PHE A 98 -20.21 2.82 -0.45
C PHE A 98 -19.13 3.90 -0.58
N THR A 99 -19.51 5.16 -0.40
CA THR A 99 -18.59 6.31 -0.58
C THR A 99 -17.42 6.28 0.39
N SER A 100 -17.66 5.90 1.64
CA SER A 100 -16.61 5.82 2.66
C SER A 100 -15.58 4.72 2.33
N ILE A 101 -16.04 3.54 1.92
CA ILE A 101 -15.18 2.41 1.55
C ILE A 101 -14.49 2.68 0.22
N PHE A 102 -15.20 3.27 -0.75
CA PHE A 102 -14.63 3.65 -2.04
C PHE A 102 -13.52 4.69 -1.89
N ALA A 103 -13.76 5.75 -1.12
CA ALA A 103 -12.76 6.77 -0.83
C ALA A 103 -11.56 6.21 -0.06
N SER A 104 -11.79 5.34 0.93
CA SER A 104 -10.69 4.72 1.67
C SER A 104 -9.84 3.82 0.77
N ARG A 105 -10.45 3.10 -0.18
CA ARG A 105 -9.74 2.28 -1.17
C ARG A 105 -8.91 3.11 -2.14
N LEU A 106 -9.42 4.25 -2.61
CA LEU A 106 -8.65 5.19 -3.39
C LEU A 106 -7.41 5.66 -2.61
N MET A 107 -7.61 6.11 -1.37
CA MET A 107 -6.52 6.62 -0.52
C MET A 107 -5.49 5.55 -0.16
N LEU A 108 -5.92 4.29 0.01
CA LEU A 108 -5.02 3.15 0.15
C LEU A 108 -4.18 2.95 -1.12
N GLY A 109 -4.79 2.98 -2.30
CA GLY A 109 -4.06 2.87 -3.57
C GLY A 109 -3.00 3.97 -3.76
N ILE A 110 -3.29 5.20 -3.31
CA ILE A 110 -2.31 6.29 -3.25
C ILE A 110 -1.11 5.91 -2.37
N GLY A 111 -1.34 5.47 -1.13
CA GLY A 111 -0.28 5.13 -0.19
C GLY A 111 0.56 3.93 -0.63
N GLU A 112 -0.11 2.88 -1.09
CA GLU A 112 0.54 1.62 -1.49
C GLU A 112 1.37 1.75 -2.77
N SER A 113 1.05 2.73 -3.64
CA SER A 113 1.77 2.95 -4.91
C SER A 113 3.28 3.17 -4.73
N GLY A 114 3.69 3.70 -3.56
CA GLY A 114 5.09 3.92 -3.20
C GLY A 114 5.79 2.72 -2.56
N GLY A 115 5.06 1.68 -2.15
CA GLY A 115 5.64 0.54 -1.43
C GLY A 115 6.70 -0.20 -2.24
N TYR A 116 6.38 -0.56 -3.48
CA TYR A 116 7.28 -1.32 -4.36
C TYR A 116 8.50 -0.50 -4.83
N PRO A 117 8.35 0.74 -5.33
CA PRO A 117 9.49 1.61 -5.67
C PRO A 117 10.41 1.88 -4.47
N GLY A 118 9.84 2.07 -3.28
CA GLY A 118 10.60 2.26 -2.05
C GLY A 118 11.44 1.04 -1.68
N CYS A 119 10.84 -0.16 -1.70
CA CYS A 119 11.56 -1.40 -1.42
C CYS A 119 12.67 -1.66 -2.46
N ALA A 120 12.40 -1.44 -3.74
CA ALA A 120 13.40 -1.55 -4.81
C ALA A 120 14.58 -0.60 -4.57
N LYS A 121 14.31 0.65 -4.16
CA LYS A 121 15.36 1.63 -3.82
C LYS A 121 16.17 1.23 -2.59
N VAL A 122 15.55 0.65 -1.56
CA VAL A 122 16.26 0.09 -0.40
C VAL A 122 17.22 -1.00 -0.85
N VAL A 123 16.75 -1.96 -1.64
CA VAL A 123 17.60 -3.04 -2.15
C VAL A 123 18.77 -2.48 -2.96
N TYR A 124 18.50 -1.56 -3.89
CA TYR A 124 19.54 -0.92 -4.71
C TYR A 124 20.58 -0.14 -3.88
N SER A 125 20.13 0.55 -2.81
CA SER A 125 21.02 1.37 -1.99
C SER A 125 21.86 0.54 -1.00
N TRP A 126 21.35 -0.61 -0.56
CA TRP A 126 21.97 -1.44 0.48
C TRP A 126 22.72 -2.66 -0.07
N PHE A 127 22.45 -3.09 -1.30
CA PHE A 127 23.11 -4.21 -1.96
C PHE A 127 23.88 -3.70 -3.20
N ALA A 128 25.20 -3.86 -3.17
CA ALA A 128 26.04 -3.53 -4.31
C ALA A 128 25.67 -4.39 -5.51
N LYS A 129 25.62 -3.79 -6.70
CA LYS A 129 25.59 -4.51 -7.98
C LYS A 129 26.80 -5.46 -8.00
N LYS A 130 26.53 -6.76 -8.09
CA LYS A 130 27.54 -7.75 -8.45
C LYS A 130 27.92 -7.57 -9.91
#